data_AF-A0A9E1XC71-F1
#
_entry.id   AF-A0A9E1XC71-F1
#
_cell.length_a   1.000
_cell.length_b   1.000
_cell.length_c   1.000
_cell.angle_alpha   90.00
_cell.angle_beta   90.00
_cell.angle_gamma   90.00
#
_symmetry.space_group_name_H-M   'P 1'
#
loop_
_entity.id
_entity.type
_entity.pdbx_description
1 polymer ?
#
loop_
_entity_poly.entity_id
_entity_poly.type
_entity_poly.pdbx_seq_one_letter_code
_entity_poly.pdbx_strand_id
1 'polypeptide(L)' 'MSKHAQYHREDLLPEDRNRENEKKKDENFLNLWSYLSRRYPDIDIESKPFMELIQLKTALEGPRELRDWNSDIATVRKR' A
#
# COMPACT_ATOMS: atom_id res chain seq x y z
N MET A 1 1.25 -31.16 20.82
CA MET A 1 1.13 -29.70 21.01
C MET A 1 2.12 -29.02 20.07
N SER A 2 1.69 -28.68 18.85
CA SER A 2 2.56 -27.97 17.89
C SER A 2 2.66 -26.50 18.30
N LYS A 3 3.87 -26.09 18.68
CA LYS A 3 4.20 -24.69 18.95
C LYS A 3 4.18 -23.96 17.61
N HIS A 4 3.14 -23.18 17.35
CA HIS A 4 3.20 -22.15 16.30
C HIS A 4 4.25 -21.13 16.73
N ALA A 5 5.46 -21.26 16.18
CA ALA A 5 6.49 -20.25 16.30
C ALA A 5 6.00 -19.00 15.56
N GLN A 6 5.56 -18.01 16.32
CA GLN A 6 5.21 -16.70 15.80
C GLN A 6 6.52 -15.97 15.52
N TYR A 7 7.04 -16.10 14.30
CA TYR A 7 8.24 -15.40 13.87
C TYR A 7 7.97 -13.89 13.93
N HIS A 8 8.72 -13.16 14.75
CA HIS A 8 8.65 -11.71 14.76
C HIS A 8 9.38 -11.19 13.53
N ARG A 9 8.86 -10.10 12.92
CA ARG A 9 9.37 -9.52 11.67
C ARG A 9 10.87 -9.14 11.72
N GLU A 10 11.40 -9.01 12.93
CA GLU A 10 12.79 -8.70 13.26
C GLU A 10 13.73 -9.91 13.12
N ASP A 11 13.20 -11.13 13.05
CA ASP A 11 13.93 -12.40 12.94
C ASP A 11 14.23 -12.81 11.49
N LEU A 12 13.67 -12.09 10.51
CA LEU A 12 13.88 -12.38 9.08
C LEU A 12 15.29 -11.98 8.63
N LEU A 13 15.90 -12.80 7.78
CA LEU A 13 17.14 -12.43 7.09
C LEU A 13 16.94 -11.14 6.27
N PRO A 14 17.98 -10.31 6.06
CA PRO A 14 17.86 -9.04 5.33
C PRO A 14 17.20 -9.17 3.95
N GLU A 15 17.45 -10.28 3.26
CA GLU A 15 16.89 -10.62 1.95
C GLU A 15 15.37 -10.87 2.02
N ASP A 16 14.90 -11.57 3.06
CA ASP A 16 13.48 -11.83 3.28
C ASP A 16 12.73 -10.55 3.66
N ARG A 17 13.36 -9.64 4.43
CA ARG A 17 12.78 -8.31 4.72
C ARG A 17 12.66 -7.46 3.46
N ASN A 18 13.67 -7.49 2.58
CA ASN A 18 13.61 -6.77 1.31
C ASN A 18 12.48 -7.30 0.42
N ARG A 19 12.37 -8.62 0.29
CA ARG A 19 11.28 -9.26 -0.46
C ARG A 19 9.91 -8.96 0.12
N GLU A 20 9.77 -8.95 1.44
CA GLU A 20 8.52 -8.56 2.10
C GLU A 20 8.19 -7.08 1.83
N ASN A 21 9.18 -6.19 1.86
CA ASN A 21 8.99 -4.77 1.58
C ASN A 21 8.64 -4.47 0.13
N GLU A 22 9.21 -5.22 -0.83
CA GLU A 22 8.81 -5.15 -2.24
C GLU A 22 7.35 -5.56 -2.43
N LYS A 23 6.95 -6.70 -1.86
CA LYS A 23 5.53 -7.13 -1.87
C LYS A 23 4.58 -6.07 -1.32
N LYS A 24 4.95 -5.42 -0.21
CA LYS A 24 4.14 -4.33 0.38
C LYS A 24 4.03 -3.13 -0.54
N LYS A 25 5.08 -2.81 -1.30
CA LYS A 25 5.04 -1.71 -2.28
C LYS A 25 4.11 -2.05 -3.43
N ASP A 26 4.16 -3.28 -3.93
CA ASP A 26 3.29 -3.76 -5.00
C ASP A 26 1.82 -3.76 -4.55
N GLU A 27 1.53 -4.28 -3.35
CA GLU A 27 0.20 -4.22 -2.74
C GLU A 27 -0.31 -2.78 -2.61
N ASN A 28 0.54 -1.87 -2.10
CA ASN A 28 0.18 -0.46 -1.95
C ASN A 28 -0.10 0.21 -3.31
N PHE A 29 0.68 -0.12 -4.34
CA PHE A 29 0.46 0.35 -5.70
C PHE A 29 -0.88 -0.13 -6.24
N LEU A 30 -1.16 -1.43 -6.18
CA LEU A 30 -2.41 -2.01 -6.68
C LEU A 30 -3.64 -1.46 -5.95
N ASN A 31 -3.54 -1.24 -4.64
CA ASN A 31 -4.62 -0.65 -3.85
C ASN A 31 -4.89 0.81 -4.27
N LEU A 32 -3.84 1.62 -4.43
CA LEU A 32 -3.98 3.01 -4.87
C LEU A 32 -4.52 3.11 -6.29
N TRP A 33 -3.99 2.28 -7.20
CA TRP A 33 -4.44 2.23 -8.58
C TRP A 33 -5.91 1.81 -8.68
N SER A 34 -6.31 0.75 -7.97
CA SER A 34 -7.71 0.30 -7.94
C SER A 34 -8.66 1.32 -7.31
N TYR A 35 -8.21 2.06 -6.29
CA TYR A 35 -8.99 3.13 -5.68
C TYR A 35 -9.25 4.26 -6.69
N LEU A 36 -8.20 4.73 -7.35
CA LEU A 36 -8.28 5.84 -8.29
C LEU A 36 -9.09 5.46 -9.55
N SER A 37 -8.90 4.26 -10.11
CA SER A 37 -9.66 3.82 -11.31
C SER A 37 -11.15 3.71 -11.04
N ARG A 38 -11.55 3.29 -9.83
CA ARG A 38 -12.96 3.17 -9.46
C ARG A 38 -13.61 4.53 -9.16
N ARG A 39 -12.88 5.42 -8.50
CA ARG A 39 -13.42 6.70 -8.01
C ARG A 39 -13.34 7.81 -9.05
N TYR A 40 -12.37 7.73 -9.96
CA TYR A 40 -12.09 8.72 -11.00
C TYR A 40 -11.90 8.03 -12.37
N PRO A 41 -12.95 7.39 -12.92
CA PRO A 41 -12.85 6.60 -14.15
C PRO A 41 -12.48 7.43 -15.38
N ASP A 42 -12.74 8.75 -15.36
CA ASP A 42 -12.44 9.66 -16.47
C ASP A 42 -10.98 10.14 -16.49
N ILE A 43 -10.16 9.77 -15.49
CA ILE A 43 -8.75 10.16 -15.40
C ILE A 43 -7.87 9.01 -15.89
N ASP A 44 -7.01 9.30 -16.86
CA ASP A 44 -6.00 8.34 -17.30
C ASP A 44 -4.93 8.13 -16.21
N ILE A 45 -4.87 6.90 -15.70
CA ILE A 45 -3.92 6.45 -14.68
C ILE A 45 -3.15 5.18 -15.08
N GLU A 46 -3.40 4.64 -16.28
CA GLU A 46 -2.94 3.29 -16.66
C GLU A 46 -1.41 3.20 -16.72
N SER A 47 -0.77 4.28 -17.16
CA SER A 47 0.69 4.38 -17.30
C SER A 47 1.39 5.16 -16.18
N LYS A 48 0.66 5.59 -15.13
CA LYS A 48 1.21 6.49 -14.11
C LYS A 48 2.05 5.75 -13.07
N PRO A 49 3.28 6.23 -12.77
CA PRO A 49 4.09 5.68 -11.68
C PRO A 49 3.45 5.96 -10.32
N PHE A 50 3.80 5.17 -9.30
CA PHE A 50 3.22 5.28 -7.96
C PHE A 50 3.24 6.70 -7.37
N MET A 51 4.34 7.44 -7.56
CA MET A 51 4.46 8.81 -7.05
C MET A 51 3.48 9.78 -7.72
N GLU A 52 3.21 9.60 -9.01
CA GLU A 52 2.19 10.40 -9.71
C GLU A 52 0.79 10.04 -9.23
N LEU A 53 0.50 8.76 -8.93
CA LEU A 53 -0.78 8.37 -8.36
C LEU A 53 -1.01 9.00 -6.98
N ILE A 54 0.03 9.11 -6.15
CA ILE A 54 -0.04 9.79 -4.84
C ILE A 54 -0.31 11.29 -5.02
N GLN A 55 0.40 11.93 -5.95
CA GLN A 55 0.18 13.35 -6.26
C GLN A 55 -1.22 13.59 -6.79
N LEU A 56 -1.71 12.71 -7.68
CA LEU A 56 -3.05 12.76 -8.23
C LEU A 56 -4.10 12.64 -7.12
N LYS A 57 -3.99 11.64 -6.23
CA LYS A 57 -4.89 11.52 -5.08
C LYS A 57 -4.87 12.77 -4.20
N THR A 58 -3.68 13.32 -3.93
CA THR A 58 -3.51 14.55 -3.14
C THR A 58 -4.19 15.75 -3.79
N ALA A 59 -4.08 15.88 -5.11
CA ALA A 59 -4.71 16.97 -5.86
C ALA A 59 -6.25 16.84 -5.87
N LEU A 60 -6.77 15.62 -5.95
CA LEU A 60 -8.21 15.35 -6.01
C LEU A 60 -8.92 15.43 -4.66
N GLU A 61 -8.27 14.97 -3.59
CA GLU A 61 -8.89 14.81 -2.27
C GLU A 61 -8.27 15.70 -1.17
N GLY A 62 -7.16 16.36 -1.49
CA GLY A 62 -6.39 17.14 -0.53
C GLY A 62 -5.42 16.30 0.32
N PRO A 63 -4.45 16.94 0.99
CA PRO A 63 -3.36 16.26 1.70
C PRO A 63 -3.79 15.57 3.01
N ARG A 64 -4.96 15.89 3.58
CA ARG A 64 -5.45 15.26 4.82
C ARG A 64 -5.86 13.80 4.60
N GLU A 65 -6.50 13.50 3.47
CA GLU A 65 -7.02 12.17 3.13
C GLU A 65 -5.93 11.12 2.85
N LEU A 66 -4.66 11.54 2.71
CA LEU A 66 -3.52 10.62 2.64
C LEU A 66 -3.14 10.05 4.01
N ARG A 67 -3.32 10.82 5.10
CA ARG A 67 -3.03 10.34 6.46
C ARG A 67 -4.01 9.26 6.89
N ASP A 68 -5.28 9.45 6.56
CA ASP A 68 -6.33 8.50 6.92
C ASP A 68 -6.19 7.21 6.09
N TRP A 69 -5.85 7.32 4.81
CA TRP A 69 -5.52 6.17 3.96
C TRP A 69 -4.33 5.34 4.46
N ASN A 70 -3.24 5.98 4.93
CA ASN A 70 -2.12 5.26 5.54
C ASN A 70 -2.53 4.50 6.82
N SER A 71 -3.47 5.06 7.58
CA SER A 71 -4.03 4.41 8.77
C SER A 71 -4.92 3.24 8.38
N ASP A 72 -5.77 3.37 7.36
CA ASP A 72 -6.63 2.30 6.86
C ASP A 72 -5.82 1.12 6.28
N ILE A 73 -4.74 1.38 5.54
CA ILE A 73 -3.83 0.32 5.07
C ILE A 73 -3.14 -0.39 6.24
N ALA A 74 -2.69 0.37 7.25
CA ALA A 74 -2.08 -0.21 8.44
C ALA A 74 -3.07 -1.07 9.25
N THR A 75 -4.37 -0.72 9.19
CA THR A 75 -5.45 -1.42 9.90
C THR A 75 -5.88 -2.69 9.17
N VAL A 76 -5.88 -2.70 7.83
CA VAL A 76 -6.13 -3.92 7.02
C VAL A 76 -5.07 -5.00 7.29
N ARG A 77 -3.82 -4.62 7.61
CA ARG A 77 -2.73 -5.56 7.96
C ARG A 77 -2.84 -6.22 9.34
N LYS A 78 -3.81 -5.84 10.17
CA LYS A 78 -3.99 -6.39 11.54
C LYS A 78 -5.12 -7.41 11.68
N ARG A 79 -5.76 -7.84 10.60
CA ARG A 79 -6.76 -8.93 10.63
C ARG A 79 -6.17 -10.25 10.19
#